data_AF-A0A9F5IXX4-F1
#
_entry.id   AF-A0A9F5IXX4-F1
#
_cell.length_a   1.000
_cell.length_b   1.000
_cell.length_c   1.000
_cell.angle_alpha   90.00
_cell.angle_beta   90.00
_cell.angle_gamma   90.00
#
_symmetry.space_group_name_H-M   'P 1'
#
loop_
_entity.id
_entity.type
_entity.pdbx_description
1 polymer ?
#
loop_
_entity_poly.entity_id
_entity_poly.type
_entity_poly.pdbx_seq_one_letter_code
_entity_poly.pdbx_strand_id
1 'polypeptide(L)'
;MNFQQQQQQLANSAAIRAEIQRFESVHPNIYSIYELLERVEEPVLQNQIREHVIAIEDAFVNSQEWTLSRSVPELKVGIVGNLASGKSALVHRYLTGTYVQEESPEDMDAGGRFKKEIVVDGQSYLLLIRDEGGPPEAQFAMWVDAVIFVFSLEDEISFQTVYHYYSRMANYRNANEIPMVLVGTQ
;
A
#
# COMPACT_ATOMS: atom_id res chain seq x y z
N MET A 1 19.74 23.97 -15.31
CA MET A 1 18.35 23.53 -15.06
C MET A 1 17.43 24.49 -15.82
N ASN A 2 16.61 24.00 -16.76
CA ASN A 2 15.74 24.84 -17.58
C ASN A 2 14.52 25.32 -16.78
N PHE A 3 14.13 26.59 -16.94
CA PHE A 3 12.99 27.20 -16.24
C PHE A 3 11.66 26.43 -16.45
N GLN A 4 11.47 25.86 -17.64
CA GLN A 4 10.32 25.00 -17.96
C GLN A 4 10.32 23.66 -17.18
N GLN A 5 11.49 23.06 -16.93
CA GLN A 5 11.57 21.83 -16.12
C GLN A 5 11.20 22.11 -14.66
N GLN A 6 11.63 23.25 -14.12
CA GLN A 6 11.31 23.63 -12.75
C GLN A 6 9.80 23.91 -12.57
N GLN A 7 9.15 24.56 -13.55
CA GLN A 7 7.70 24.73 -13.54
C GLN A 7 6.95 23.39 -13.61
N GLN A 8 7.41 22.46 -14.44
CA GLN A 8 6.80 21.13 -14.51
C GLN A 8 6.95 20.34 -13.20
N GLN A 9 8.11 20.41 -12.54
CA GLN A 9 8.34 19.76 -11.25
C GLN A 9 7.39 20.29 -10.16
N LEU A 10 7.20 21.61 -10.10
CA LEU A 10 6.26 22.23 -9.16
C LEU A 10 4.81 21.82 -9.44
N ALA A 11 4.43 21.77 -10.72
CA ALA A 11 3.10 21.30 -11.13
C ALA A 11 2.86 19.83 -10.76
N ASN A 12 3.86 18.97 -10.99
CA ASN A 12 3.80 17.56 -10.62
C ASN A 12 3.67 17.38 -9.10
N SER A 13 4.48 18.08 -8.31
CA SER A 13 4.39 18.04 -6.85
C SER A 13 3.02 18.50 -6.33
N ALA A 14 2.45 19.57 -6.91
CA ALA A 14 1.11 20.04 -6.56
C ALA A 14 0.02 19.00 -6.91
N ALA A 15 0.12 18.37 -8.08
CA ALA A 15 -0.81 17.32 -8.49
C ALA A 15 -0.72 16.07 -7.59
N ILE A 16 0.50 15.66 -7.22
CA ILE A 16 0.72 14.54 -6.28
C ILE A 16 0.09 14.85 -4.93
N ARG A 17 0.33 16.04 -4.37
CA ARG A 17 -0.24 16.43 -3.08
C ARG A 17 -1.77 16.51 -3.10
N ALA A 18 -2.35 17.05 -4.18
CA ALA A 18 -3.79 17.07 -4.35
C ALA A 18 -4.39 15.65 -4.40
N GLU A 19 -3.69 14.72 -5.06
CA GLU A 19 -4.12 13.32 -5.12
C GLU A 19 -4.04 12.62 -3.76
N ILE A 20 -2.95 12.81 -3.02
CA ILE A 20 -2.79 12.25 -1.67
C ILE A 20 -3.91 12.77 -0.76
N GLN A 21 -4.15 14.09 -0.78
CA GLN A 21 -5.22 14.69 0.03
C GLN A 21 -6.60 14.14 -0.35
N ARG A 22 -6.89 13.98 -1.65
CA ARG A 22 -8.15 13.37 -2.11
C ARG A 22 -8.28 11.93 -1.61
N PHE A 23 -7.21 11.13 -1.75
CA PHE A 23 -7.17 9.75 -1.29
C PHE A 23 -7.44 9.63 0.22
N GLU A 24 -6.71 10.41 1.03
CA GLU A 24 -6.86 10.42 2.48
C GLU A 24 -8.25 10.90 2.92
N SER A 25 -8.82 11.90 2.22
CA SER A 25 -10.12 12.50 2.59
C SER A 25 -11.32 11.54 2.53
N VAL A 26 -11.20 10.39 1.87
CA VAL A 26 -12.28 9.40 1.77
C VAL A 26 -12.34 8.48 2.99
N HIS A 27 -11.21 8.20 3.65
CA HIS A 27 -11.13 7.25 4.77
C HIS A 27 -12.11 7.55 5.91
N PRO A 28 -12.29 8.81 6.37
CA PRO A 28 -13.27 9.11 7.42
C PRO A 28 -14.69 8.69 7.07
N ASN A 29 -15.07 8.79 5.78
CA ASN A 29 -16.40 8.38 5.33
C ASN A 29 -16.52 6.85 5.28
N ILE A 30 -15.47 6.14 4.87
CA ILE A 30 -15.44 4.67 4.87
C ILE A 30 -15.55 4.15 6.30
N TYR A 31 -14.79 4.70 7.26
CA TYR A 31 -14.89 4.31 8.67
C TYR A 31 -16.27 4.57 9.25
N SER A 32 -16.86 5.73 8.92
CA SER A 32 -18.23 6.03 9.34
C SER A 32 -19.23 4.99 8.79
N ILE A 33 -19.04 4.48 7.58
CA ILE A 33 -19.88 3.41 7.03
C ILE A 33 -19.69 2.10 7.82
N TYR A 34 -18.45 1.71 8.15
CA TYR A 34 -18.22 0.51 8.97
C TYR A 34 -18.85 0.61 10.36
N GLU A 35 -18.75 1.76 11.04
CA GLU A 35 -19.43 2.01 12.32
C GLU A 35 -20.96 1.90 12.20
N LEU A 36 -21.53 2.40 11.10
CA LEU A 36 -22.97 2.26 10.84
C LEU A 36 -23.36 0.80 10.56
N LEU A 37 -22.49 0.03 9.91
CA LEU A 37 -22.72 -1.39 9.63
C LEU A 37 -22.75 -2.24 10.89
N GLU A 38 -21.97 -1.90 11.92
CA GLU A 38 -22.02 -2.59 13.22
C GLU A 38 -23.40 -2.50 13.90
N ARG A 39 -24.21 -1.52 13.51
CA ARG A 39 -25.56 -1.32 14.04
C ARG A 39 -26.64 -2.10 13.29
N VAL A 40 -26.28 -2.84 12.23
CA VAL A 40 -27.20 -3.68 11.46
C VAL A 40 -27.34 -5.03 12.18
N GLU A 41 -28.55 -5.32 12.69
CA GLU A 41 -28.83 -6.56 13.43
C GLU A 41 -28.84 -7.81 12.53
N GLU A 42 -29.15 -7.66 11.24
CA GLU A 42 -29.22 -8.77 10.28
C GLU A 42 -27.84 -9.12 9.73
N PRO A 43 -27.24 -10.27 10.10
CA PRO A 43 -25.84 -10.56 9.76
C PRO A 43 -25.61 -10.75 8.26
N VAL A 44 -26.60 -11.29 7.54
CA VAL A 44 -26.50 -11.52 6.09
C VAL A 44 -26.45 -10.19 5.34
N LEU A 45 -27.34 -9.26 5.69
CA LEU A 45 -27.36 -7.91 5.10
C LEU A 45 -26.09 -7.13 5.45
N GLN A 46 -25.65 -7.20 6.72
CA GLN A 46 -24.42 -6.59 7.17
C GLN A 46 -23.21 -7.05 6.34
N ASN A 47 -23.08 -8.36 6.11
CA ASN A 47 -22.00 -8.93 5.32
C ASN A 47 -22.08 -8.51 3.83
N GLN A 48 -23.27 -8.53 3.23
CA GLN A 48 -23.44 -8.09 1.83
C GLN A 48 -23.05 -6.62 1.64
N ILE A 49 -23.46 -5.73 2.54
CA ILE A 49 -23.09 -4.32 2.44
C ILE A 49 -21.58 -4.16 2.69
N ARG A 50 -21.00 -4.88 3.65
CA ARG A 50 -19.55 -4.88 3.89
C ARG A 50 -18.77 -5.28 2.64
N GLU A 51 -19.17 -6.35 1.95
CA GLU A 51 -18.54 -6.77 0.69
C GLU A 51 -18.63 -5.69 -0.39
N HIS A 52 -19.78 -5.01 -0.52
CA HIS A 52 -19.91 -3.91 -1.48
C HIS A 52 -19.05 -2.69 -1.12
N VAL A 53 -18.92 -2.35 0.16
CA VAL A 53 -18.05 -1.25 0.61
C VAL A 53 -16.59 -1.58 0.33
N ILE A 54 -16.15 -2.81 0.62
CA ILE A 54 -14.80 -3.30 0.28
C ILE A 54 -14.56 -3.20 -1.23
N ALA A 55 -15.52 -3.62 -2.06
CA ALA A 55 -15.38 -3.54 -3.52
C ALA A 55 -15.28 -2.08 -4.03
N ILE A 56 -16.01 -1.15 -3.42
CA ILE A 56 -15.94 0.29 -3.74
C ILE A 56 -14.59 0.87 -3.30
N GLU A 57 -14.16 0.54 -2.09
CA GLU A 57 -12.85 0.93 -1.56
C GLU A 57 -11.73 0.42 -2.47
N ASP A 58 -11.77 -0.86 -2.85
CA ASP A 58 -10.84 -1.46 -3.79
C ASP A 58 -10.83 -0.76 -5.14
N ALA A 59 -12.00 -0.46 -5.69
CA ALA A 59 -12.11 0.27 -6.95
C ALA A 59 -11.51 1.67 -6.83
N PHE A 60 -11.75 2.37 -5.72
CA PHE A 60 -11.23 3.72 -5.48
C PHE A 60 -9.71 3.74 -5.31
N VAL A 61 -9.17 2.79 -4.55
CA VAL A 61 -7.74 2.73 -4.27
C VAL A 61 -6.94 2.24 -5.48
N ASN A 62 -7.49 1.28 -6.23
CA ASN A 62 -6.86 0.75 -7.45
C ASN A 62 -7.04 1.69 -8.67
N SER A 63 -8.05 2.56 -8.69
CA SER A 63 -8.27 3.49 -9.80
C SER A 63 -7.31 4.68 -9.73
N GLN A 64 -6.27 4.61 -10.53
CA GLN A 64 -5.31 5.70 -10.77
C GLN A 64 -5.89 6.84 -11.63
N GLU A 65 -7.04 6.59 -12.28
CA GLU A 65 -7.40 7.32 -13.50
C GLU A 65 -8.10 8.67 -13.29
N TRP A 66 -8.50 9.05 -12.08
CA TRP A 66 -9.48 10.13 -11.94
C TRP A 66 -8.91 11.52 -11.61
N THR A 67 -7.59 11.68 -11.48
CA THR A 67 -7.02 12.98 -11.03
C THR A 67 -5.59 13.29 -11.45
N LEU A 68 -4.78 12.33 -11.87
CA LEU A 68 -3.41 12.60 -12.30
C LEU A 68 -3.32 12.70 -13.81
N SER A 69 -2.75 13.80 -14.31
CA SER A 69 -2.28 13.83 -15.69
C SER A 69 -1.32 12.66 -15.91
N ARG A 70 -1.35 12.02 -17.08
CA ARG A 70 -0.43 10.92 -17.46
C ARG A 70 1.07 11.25 -17.37
N SER A 71 1.43 12.46 -16.91
CA SER A 71 2.79 12.96 -16.77
C SER A 71 3.36 12.84 -15.36
N VAL A 72 2.56 12.48 -14.35
CA VAL A 72 3.08 12.25 -12.99
C VAL A 72 3.70 10.86 -12.93
N PRO A 73 4.99 10.75 -12.58
CA PRO A 73 5.66 9.47 -12.50
C PRO A 73 5.28 8.77 -11.19
N GLU A 74 4.98 7.48 -11.30
CA GLU A 74 4.54 6.65 -10.19
C GLU A 74 5.55 5.52 -9.93
N LEU A 75 5.60 5.06 -8.68
CA LEU A 75 6.37 3.89 -8.27
C LEU A 75 5.50 3.00 -7.40
N LYS A 76 5.36 1.73 -7.77
CA LYS A 76 4.50 0.75 -7.08
C LYS A 76 5.36 -0.18 -6.23
N VAL A 77 5.27 -0.04 -4.92
CA VAL A 77 6.03 -0.87 -3.98
C VAL A 77 5.08 -1.78 -3.23
N GLY A 78 5.30 -3.08 -3.37
CA GLY A 78 4.63 -4.11 -2.59
C GLY A 78 5.41 -4.47 -1.34
N ILE A 79 4.72 -4.70 -0.23
CA ILE A 79 5.32 -5.10 1.04
C ILE A 79 4.65 -6.40 1.46
N VAL A 80 5.46 -7.43 1.71
CA VAL A 80 4.97 -8.79 1.99
C VAL A 80 5.70 -9.37 3.20
N GLY A 81 4.93 -10.02 4.07
CA GLY A 81 5.39 -10.66 5.30
C GLY A 81 4.22 -11.37 5.98
N ASN A 82 4.48 -12.16 7.02
CA ASN A 82 3.40 -12.65 7.88
C ASN A 82 2.92 -11.53 8.82
N LEU A 83 1.82 -11.76 9.55
CA LEU A 83 1.29 -10.80 10.53
C LEU A 83 2.31 -10.44 11.63
N ALA A 84 3.20 -11.36 12.00
CA ALA A 84 4.21 -11.13 13.02
C ALA A 84 5.48 -10.41 12.49
N SER A 85 5.53 -10.04 11.21
CA SER A 85 6.75 -9.51 10.60
C SER A 85 7.03 -8.04 10.91
N GLY A 86 6.09 -7.32 11.52
CA GLY A 86 6.23 -5.87 11.76
C GLY A 86 6.15 -5.01 10.48
N LYS A 87 5.62 -5.55 9.37
CA LYS A 87 5.48 -4.85 8.09
C LYS A 87 4.62 -3.58 8.20
N SER A 88 3.52 -3.64 8.94
CA SER A 88 2.58 -2.51 9.06
C SER A 88 3.17 -1.40 9.92
N ALA A 89 3.88 -1.75 11.01
CA ALA A 89 4.67 -0.81 11.81
C ALA A 89 5.78 -0.13 10.99
N LEU A 90 6.47 -0.88 10.10
CA LEU A 90 7.47 -0.33 9.19
C LEU A 90 6.86 0.69 8.22
N VAL A 91 5.71 0.36 7.61
CA VAL A 91 4.98 1.26 6.71
C VAL A 91 4.50 2.50 7.43
N HIS A 92 3.85 2.33 8.59
CA HIS A 92 3.37 3.43 9.40
C HIS A 92 4.52 4.37 9.76
N ARG A 93 5.64 3.83 10.26
CA ARG A 93 6.82 4.62 10.62
C ARG A 93 7.38 5.39 9.43
N TYR A 94 7.40 4.77 8.25
CA TYR A 94 7.82 5.44 7.03
C TYR A 94 6.89 6.60 6.65
N LEU A 95 5.56 6.42 6.78
CA LEU A 95 4.57 7.43 6.42
C LEU A 95 4.56 8.61 7.39
N THR A 96 4.46 8.35 8.69
CA THR A 96 4.19 9.34 9.74
C THR A 96 5.44 9.85 10.47
N GLY A 97 6.54 9.09 10.42
CA GLY A 97 7.73 9.34 11.21
C GLY A 97 7.61 8.93 12.69
N THR A 98 6.48 8.36 13.11
CA THR A 98 6.24 7.87 14.48
C THR A 98 6.11 6.34 14.52
N TYR A 99 6.50 5.74 15.64
CA TYR A 99 6.45 4.28 15.82
C TYR A 99 5.25 3.97 16.72
N VAL A 100 4.42 3.04 16.26
CA VAL A 100 3.30 2.47 17.02
C VAL A 100 3.46 0.95 16.90
N GLN A 101 3.43 0.27 18.05
CA GLN A 101 3.62 -1.18 18.11
C GLN A 101 2.31 -1.93 17.84
N GLU A 102 1.17 -1.34 18.19
CA GLU A 102 -0.15 -1.89 17.89
C GLU A 102 -0.48 -1.66 16.41
N GLU A 103 -0.74 -2.76 15.70
CA GLU A 103 -1.34 -2.71 14.37
C GLU A 103 -2.67 -1.98 14.48
N SER A 104 -2.88 -0.99 13.62
CA SER A 104 -4.16 -0.28 13.61
C SER A 104 -5.27 -1.27 13.20
N PRO A 105 -6.55 -1.07 13.58
CA PRO A 105 -7.64 -1.91 13.12
C PRO A 105 -7.73 -2.02 11.58
N GLU A 106 -7.15 -1.05 10.87
CA GLU A 106 -7.01 -0.97 9.41
C GLU A 106 -6.01 -2.02 8.85
N ASP A 107 -5.01 -2.40 9.65
CA ASP A 107 -3.95 -3.35 9.29
C ASP A 107 -4.36 -4.82 9.51
N MET A 108 -5.35 -5.08 10.37
CA MET A 108 -5.63 -6.43 10.89
C MET A 108 -6.35 -7.36 9.90
N ASP A 109 -7.16 -6.86 8.94
CA ASP A 109 -8.04 -7.73 8.15
C ASP A 109 -7.81 -7.73 6.62
N ALA A 110 -7.13 -6.73 6.02
CA ALA A 110 -7.03 -6.63 4.55
C ALA A 110 -5.68 -6.17 3.98
N GLY A 111 -4.73 -5.75 4.83
CA GLY A 111 -3.51 -5.09 4.36
C GLY A 111 -3.74 -3.63 3.94
N GLY A 112 -2.74 -2.79 4.13
CA GLY A 112 -2.85 -1.34 3.95
C GLY A 112 -2.45 -0.86 2.55
N ARG A 113 -3.10 0.21 2.07
CA ARG A 113 -2.75 0.86 0.81
C ARG A 113 -2.52 2.34 1.02
N PHE A 114 -1.35 2.83 0.61
CA PHE A 114 -0.90 4.17 0.96
C PHE A 114 -0.30 4.91 -0.24
N LYS A 115 -0.34 6.23 -0.15
CA LYS A 115 0.21 7.15 -1.16
C LYS A 115 1.16 8.13 -0.47
N LYS A 116 2.35 8.32 -1.02
CA LYS A 116 3.33 9.28 -0.48
C LYS A 116 4.09 9.97 -1.60
N GLU A 117 4.30 11.27 -1.47
CA GLU A 117 5.22 12.00 -2.34
C GLU A 117 6.66 11.67 -1.91
N ILE A 118 7.49 11.27 -2.87
CA ILE A 118 8.93 11.12 -2.67
C ILE A 118 9.70 11.93 -3.71
N VAL A 119 10.92 12.33 -3.37
CA VAL A 119 11.82 13.04 -4.30
C VAL A 119 13.03 12.16 -4.56
N VAL A 120 13.22 11.77 -5.81
CA VAL A 120 14.38 10.98 -6.28
C VAL A 120 15.08 11.78 -7.37
N ASP A 121 16.38 12.03 -7.19
CA ASP A 121 17.21 12.83 -8.11
C ASP A 121 16.61 14.20 -8.47
N GLY A 122 15.91 14.83 -7.50
CA GLY A 122 15.28 16.14 -7.67
C GLY A 122 13.94 16.12 -8.42
N GLN A 123 13.39 14.95 -8.72
CA GLN A 123 12.07 14.79 -9.32
C GLN A 123 11.08 14.18 -8.32
N SER A 124 9.88 14.75 -8.21
CA SER A 124 8.80 14.19 -7.39
C SER A 124 8.16 12.98 -8.09
N TYR A 125 7.95 11.92 -7.31
CA TYR A 125 7.21 10.71 -7.68
C TYR A 125 6.07 10.49 -6.70
N LEU A 126 4.98 9.92 -7.21
CA LEU A 126 3.94 9.34 -6.37
C LEU A 126 4.33 7.89 -6.06
N LEU A 127 4.72 7.64 -4.80
CA LEU A 127 4.94 6.30 -4.29
C LEU A 127 3.60 5.69 -3.86
N LEU A 128 3.25 4.57 -4.47
CA LEU A 128 2.10 3.74 -4.13
C LEU A 128 2.61 2.55 -3.33
N ILE A 129 2.14 2.39 -2.10
CA ILE A 129 2.54 1.32 -1.20
C ILE A 129 1.35 0.38 -1.01
N ARG A 130 1.58 -0.91 -1.19
CA ARG A 130 0.59 -1.96 -0.93
C ARG A 130 1.18 -2.98 0.06
N ASP A 131 0.70 -2.94 1.28
CA ASP A 131 1.03 -3.86 2.36
C ASP A 131 0.07 -5.06 2.30
N GLU A 132 0.58 -6.24 1.95
CA GLU A 132 -0.21 -7.47 1.87
C GLU A 132 -0.09 -8.29 3.14
N GLY A 133 -1.22 -8.62 3.77
CA GLY A 133 -1.30 -9.53 4.91
C GLY A 133 -1.13 -11.01 4.55
N GLY A 134 -1.24 -11.35 3.27
CA GLY A 134 -1.28 -12.73 2.78
C GLY A 134 -0.20 -13.07 1.75
N PRO A 135 -0.20 -14.32 1.26
CA PRO A 135 0.71 -14.73 0.20
C PRO A 135 0.47 -13.93 -1.09
N PRO A 136 1.53 -13.55 -1.82
CA PRO A 136 1.39 -12.75 -3.02
C PRO A 136 0.60 -13.50 -4.10
N GLU A 137 -0.35 -12.80 -4.70
CA GLU A 137 -1.17 -13.27 -5.81
C GLU A 137 -0.67 -12.75 -7.16
N ALA A 138 -1.17 -13.34 -8.26
CA ALA A 138 -0.78 -12.94 -9.61
C ALA A 138 -1.03 -11.45 -9.87
N GLN A 139 -2.16 -10.90 -9.41
CA GLN A 139 -2.48 -9.49 -9.60
C GLN A 139 -1.48 -8.57 -8.90
N PHE A 140 -1.09 -8.91 -7.67
CA PHE A 140 -0.06 -8.19 -6.93
C PHE A 140 1.30 -8.26 -7.64
N ALA A 141 1.73 -9.46 -8.04
CA ALA A 141 3.02 -9.66 -8.71
C ALA A 141 3.16 -8.88 -10.03
N MET A 142 2.05 -8.71 -10.75
CA MET A 142 1.99 -7.94 -11.99
C MET A 142 1.85 -6.43 -11.76
N TRP A 143 1.36 -6.01 -10.58
CA TRP A 143 1.16 -4.59 -10.24
C TRP A 143 2.43 -3.91 -9.74
N VAL A 144 3.27 -4.62 -8.97
CA VAL A 144 4.46 -4.04 -8.31
C VAL A 144 5.58 -3.68 -9.28
N ASP A 145 6.26 -2.57 -9.03
CA ASP A 145 7.56 -2.24 -9.63
C ASP A 145 8.72 -2.75 -8.78
N ALA A 146 8.54 -2.83 -7.45
CA ALA A 146 9.52 -3.38 -6.50
C ALA A 146 8.81 -4.06 -5.31
N VAL A 147 9.51 -4.98 -4.63
CA VAL A 147 8.97 -5.72 -3.48
C VAL A 147 9.89 -5.64 -2.27
N ILE A 148 9.33 -5.37 -1.09
CA ILE A 148 10.00 -5.45 0.20
C ILE A 148 9.46 -6.66 0.95
N PHE A 149 10.33 -7.64 1.19
CA PHE A 149 10.04 -8.77 2.05
C PHE A 149 10.41 -8.43 3.47
N VAL A 150 9.47 -8.61 4.40
CA VAL A 150 9.65 -8.26 5.81
C VAL A 150 9.50 -9.51 6.66
N PHE A 151 10.44 -9.72 7.57
CA PHE A 151 10.41 -10.76 8.60
C PHE A 151 10.87 -10.18 9.94
N SER A 152 10.50 -10.82 11.04
CA SER A 152 10.97 -10.49 12.38
C SER A 152 12.20 -11.34 12.75
N LEU A 153 13.21 -10.70 13.32
CA LEU A 153 14.40 -11.38 13.85
C LEU A 153 14.08 -12.28 15.05
N GLU A 154 12.93 -12.06 15.70
CA GLU A 154 12.44 -12.83 16.84
C GLU A 154 11.49 -13.96 16.44
N ASP A 155 11.09 -14.07 15.16
CA ASP A 155 10.17 -15.08 14.65
C ASP A 155 10.75 -15.83 13.43
N GLU A 156 11.24 -17.06 13.65
CA GLU A 156 11.75 -17.92 12.57
C GLU A 156 10.67 -18.24 11.51
N ILE A 157 9.39 -18.31 11.91
CA ILE A 157 8.28 -18.61 11.00
C ILE A 157 8.11 -17.47 9.99
N SER A 158 8.27 -16.21 10.42
CA SER A 158 8.24 -15.05 9.51
C SER A 158 9.32 -15.15 8.42
N PHE A 159 10.53 -15.58 8.78
CA PHE A 159 11.64 -15.74 7.83
C PHE A 159 11.37 -16.87 6.83
N GLN A 160 10.88 -18.02 7.30
CA GLN A 160 10.46 -19.10 6.41
C GLN A 160 9.32 -18.66 5.49
N THR A 161 8.36 -17.89 6.00
CA THR A 161 7.21 -17.38 5.22
C THR A 161 7.68 -16.48 4.07
N VAL A 162 8.63 -15.59 4.32
CA VAL A 162 9.24 -14.74 3.27
C VAL A 162 9.86 -15.57 2.15
N TYR A 163 10.56 -16.67 2.47
CA TYR A 163 11.12 -17.55 1.44
C TYR A 163 10.01 -18.22 0.57
N HIS A 164 8.91 -18.62 1.20
CA HIS A 164 7.75 -19.17 0.48
C HIS A 164 7.10 -18.09 -0.42
N TYR A 165 6.98 -16.86 0.07
CA TYR A 165 6.42 -15.74 -0.69
C TYR A 165 7.31 -15.36 -1.88
N TYR A 166 8.63 -15.35 -1.70
CA TYR A 166 9.59 -15.15 -2.80
C TYR A 166 9.42 -16.23 -3.87
N SER A 167 9.34 -17.51 -3.47
CA SER A 167 9.14 -18.63 -4.39
C SER A 167 7.82 -18.50 -5.16
N ARG A 168 6.76 -18.02 -4.51
CA ARG A 168 5.46 -17.78 -5.12
C ARG A 168 5.48 -16.62 -6.11
N MET A 169 6.16 -15.51 -5.78
CA MET A 169 6.39 -14.39 -6.70
C MET A 169 7.14 -14.82 -7.96
N ALA A 170 8.18 -15.64 -7.81
CA ALA A 170 8.98 -16.15 -8.92
C ALA A 170 8.17 -17.01 -9.91
N ASN A 171 7.04 -17.58 -9.49
CA ASN A 171 6.12 -18.30 -10.38
C ASN A 171 5.27 -17.37 -11.26
N TYR A 172 5.06 -16.12 -10.84
CA TYR A 172 4.26 -15.14 -11.59
C TYR A 172 5.12 -14.20 -12.43
N ARG A 173 6.31 -13.83 -11.92
CA ARG A 173 7.20 -12.87 -12.59
C ARG A 173 8.66 -13.19 -12.33
N ASN A 174 9.50 -12.95 -13.33
CA ASN A 174 10.93 -13.18 -13.25
C ASN A 174 11.58 -12.32 -12.16
N ALA A 175 12.19 -12.96 -11.16
CA ALA A 175 12.80 -12.27 -10.02
C ALA A 175 13.93 -11.30 -10.42
N ASN A 176 14.55 -11.50 -11.59
CA ASN A 176 15.60 -10.59 -12.10
C ASN A 176 15.05 -9.27 -12.65
N GLU A 177 13.73 -9.16 -12.88
CA GLU A 177 13.08 -7.98 -13.46
C GLU A 177 12.46 -7.07 -12.39
N ILE A 178 12.44 -7.51 -11.13
CA ILE A 178 11.85 -6.78 -10.03
C ILE A 178 12.94 -6.53 -8.98
N PRO A 179 13.26 -5.26 -8.65
CA PRO A 179 14.05 -4.94 -7.48
C PRO A 179 13.39 -5.48 -6.22
N MET A 180 14.16 -6.24 -5.43
CA MET A 180 13.69 -6.84 -4.19
C MET A 180 14.59 -6.44 -3.03
N VAL A 181 13.98 -6.16 -1.88
CA VAL A 181 14.68 -5.86 -0.62
C VAL A 181 14.19 -6.82 0.45
N LEU A 182 15.10 -7.33 1.27
CA LEU A 182 14.79 -8.14 2.45
C LEU A 182 15.07 -7.32 3.71
N VAL A 183 14.09 -7.23 4.60
CA VAL A 183 14.13 -6.44 5.83
C VAL A 183 13.85 -7.35 7.03
N GLY A 184 14.79 -7.38 7.98
CA GLY A 184 14.60 -8.00 9.29
C GLY A 184 14.25 -6.94 10.33
N THR A 185 13.05 -6.99 10.90
CA THR A 185 12.63 -6.10 11.99
C THR A 185 13.14 -6.63 13.33
N GLN A 186 13.45 -5.69 14.23
CA GLN A 186 13.77 -5.98 15.64
C GLN A 186 12.50 -6.00 16.48
#